data_AF-A0A418QJ17-F1
#
_entry.id   AF-A0A418QJ17-F1
#
_cell.length_a   1.000
_cell.length_b   1.000
_cell.length_c   1.000
_cell.angle_alpha   90.00
_cell.angle_beta   90.00
_cell.angle_gamma   90.00
#
_symmetry.space_group_name_H-M   'P 1'
#
loop_
_entity.id
_entity.type
_entity.pdbx_description
1 polymer ?
#
loop_
_entity_poly.entity_id
_entity_poly.type
_entity_poly.pdbx_seq_one_letter_code
_entity_poly.pdbx_strand_id
1 'polypeptide(L)'
;MWTFVGYKSNKVWLWLAVERASRRIVAWVLGDRSRATMQRLWDALPEHYRTDTWYYTDKWEAYRGVFPATAHRPSPKGSGQTSIVEAINCSLRQKGGVLVRKSCSFSRCEKMHHTRIQLVIDEHNRRLTPT
;
A
#
# COMPACT_ATOMS: atom_id res chain seq x y z
N MET A 1 2.14 -0.23 5.47
CA MET A 1 1.45 -0.13 6.78
C MET A 1 1.11 -1.54 7.30
N TRP A 2 0.72 -1.75 8.55
CA TRP A 2 0.24 -3.07 9.03
C TRP A 2 -1.10 -2.98 9.76
N THR A 3 -1.80 -4.10 9.80
CA THR A 3 -3.11 -4.35 10.40
C THR A 3 -3.18 -5.79 10.98
N PHE A 4 -4.34 -6.20 11.49
CA PHE A 4 -4.60 -7.50 12.10
C PHE A 4 -5.88 -8.12 11.53
N VAL A 5 -5.85 -9.42 11.23
CA VAL A 5 -6.97 -10.14 10.58
C VAL A 5 -7.18 -11.50 11.24
N GLY A 6 -8.43 -11.88 11.50
CA GLY A 6 -8.78 -13.13 12.16
C GLY A 6 -8.58 -13.07 13.67
N TYR A 7 -7.34 -12.85 14.11
CA TYR A 7 -6.95 -12.76 15.51
C TYR A 7 -5.84 -11.72 15.76
N LYS A 8 -5.70 -11.26 17.01
CA LYS A 8 -4.86 -10.11 17.40
C LYS A 8 -3.35 -10.30 17.16
N SER A 9 -2.85 -11.53 17.11
CA SER A 9 -1.44 -11.81 16.81
C SER A 9 -1.16 -12.01 15.33
N ASN A 10 -2.19 -12.13 14.48
CA ASN A 10 -2.01 -12.25 13.03
C ASN A 10 -1.76 -10.86 12.42
N LYS A 11 -0.49 -10.47 12.35
CA LYS A 11 -0.07 -9.20 11.76
C LYS A 11 0.03 -9.34 10.23
N VAL A 12 -0.74 -8.52 9.53
CA VAL A 12 -0.74 -8.45 8.06
C VAL A 12 -0.27 -7.07 7.60
N TRP A 13 0.51 -7.01 6.55
CA TRP A 13 0.99 -5.77 5.94
C TRP A 13 0.07 -5.34 4.80
N LEU A 14 -0.33 -4.07 4.84
CA LEU A 14 -0.93 -3.38 3.71
C LEU A 14 0.17 -2.69 2.91
N TRP A 15 0.35 -3.18 1.69
CA TRP A 15 1.24 -2.64 0.68
C TRP A 15 0.44 -1.73 -0.25
N LEU A 16 0.98 -0.55 -0.57
CA LEU A 16 0.32 0.45 -1.41
C LEU A 16 1.25 0.85 -2.55
N ALA A 17 0.72 0.91 -3.76
CA ALA A 17 1.30 1.64 -4.87
C ALA A 17 0.53 2.96 -5.05
N VAL A 18 1.27 4.06 -5.07
CA VAL A 18 0.69 5.42 -5.11
C VAL A 18 1.30 6.16 -6.29
N GLU A 19 0.43 6.70 -7.14
CA GLU A 19 0.86 7.65 -8.17
C GLU A 19 1.15 9.00 -7.51
N ARG A 20 2.35 9.53 -7.73
CA ARG A 20 2.81 10.74 -7.04
C ARG A 20 2.10 12.01 -7.47
N ALA A 21 1.82 12.14 -8.77
CA ALA A 21 1.22 13.35 -9.33
C ALA A 21 -0.21 13.55 -8.80
N SER A 22 -1.06 12.53 -8.90
CA SER A 22 -2.45 12.60 -8.44
C SER A 22 -2.66 12.24 -6.97
N ARG A 23 -1.66 11.60 -6.32
CA ARG A 23 -1.77 11.00 -4.97
C ARG A 23 -2.79 9.86 -4.87
N ARG A 24 -3.21 9.30 -6.01
CA ARG A 24 -4.12 8.15 -6.06
C ARG A 24 -3.41 6.87 -5.68
N ILE A 25 -4.14 6.01 -4.98
CA ILE A 25 -3.71 4.63 -4.72
C ILE A 25 -4.14 3.82 -5.94
N VAL A 26 -3.15 3.32 -6.69
CA VAL A 26 -3.38 2.65 -7.99
C VAL A 26 -3.37 1.13 -7.89
N ALA A 27 -2.73 0.59 -6.85
CA ALA A 27 -2.81 -0.81 -6.47
C ALA A 27 -2.52 -0.97 -4.97
N TRP A 28 -3.00 -2.05 -4.38
CA TRP A 28 -2.70 -2.42 -3.00
C TRP A 28 -2.87 -3.92 -2.79
N VAL A 29 -2.14 -4.48 -1.83
CA VAL A 29 -2.29 -5.89 -1.43
C VAL A 29 -2.12 -6.06 0.06
N LEU A 30 -2.77 -7.09 0.61
CA LEU A 30 -2.52 -7.60 1.95
C LEU A 30 -1.58 -8.80 1.88
N GLY A 31 -0.60 -8.85 2.79
CA GLY A 31 0.33 -9.97 2.87
C GLY A 31 1.40 -9.80 3.93
N ASP A 32 2.47 -10.56 3.80
CA ASP A 32 3.66 -10.45 4.63
C ASP A 32 4.64 -9.41 4.05
N ARG A 33 5.92 -9.47 4.45
CA ARG A 33 6.98 -8.65 3.84
C ARG A 33 7.88 -9.37 2.86
N SER A 34 7.39 -10.47 2.28
CA SER A 34 8.14 -11.27 1.33
C SER A 34 8.17 -10.62 -0.06
N ARG A 35 9.11 -11.11 -0.88
CA ARG A 35 9.13 -10.83 -2.33
C ARG A 35 7.85 -11.32 -3.02
N ALA A 36 7.26 -12.43 -2.58
CA ALA A 36 6.02 -12.95 -3.16
C ALA A 36 4.85 -11.97 -3.00
N THR A 37 4.72 -11.33 -1.83
CA THR A 37 3.72 -10.27 -1.64
C THR A 37 4.02 -9.03 -2.50
N MET A 38 5.29 -8.69 -2.68
CA MET A 38 5.68 -7.60 -3.57
C MET A 38 5.36 -7.92 -5.05
N GLN A 39 5.57 -9.16 -5.49
CA GLN A 39 5.19 -9.60 -6.83
C GLN A 39 3.68 -9.48 -7.04
N ARG A 40 2.86 -9.89 -6.06
CA ARG A 40 1.40 -9.68 -6.14
C ARG A 40 1.02 -8.21 -6.26
N LEU A 41 1.73 -7.30 -5.59
CA LEU A 41 1.50 -5.87 -5.76
C LEU A 41 1.83 -5.41 -7.18
N TRP A 42 2.94 -5.90 -7.75
CA TRP A 42 3.33 -5.61 -9.13
C TRP A 42 2.29 -6.10 -10.13
N ASP A 43 1.81 -7.33 -9.96
CA ASP A 43 0.81 -7.93 -10.86
C ASP A 43 -0.55 -7.21 -10.75
N ALA A 44 -0.86 -6.63 -9.58
CA ALA A 44 -2.05 -5.83 -9.36
C ALA A 44 -1.96 -4.42 -9.98
N LEU A 45 -0.79 -3.98 -10.46
CA LEU A 45 -0.66 -2.69 -11.12
C LEU A 45 -1.37 -2.72 -12.49
N PRO A 46 -2.16 -1.68 -12.81
CA PRO A 46 -2.63 -1.46 -14.18
C PRO A 46 -1.46 -1.49 -15.17
N GLU A 47 -1.70 -2.03 -16.36
CA GLU A 47 -0.66 -2.31 -17.35
C GLU A 47 0.18 -1.08 -17.72
N HIS A 48 -0.46 0.09 -17.87
CA HIS A 48 0.24 1.34 -18.18
C HIS A 48 1.22 1.79 -17.08
N TYR A 49 1.03 1.36 -15.83
CA TYR A 49 1.99 1.60 -14.76
C TYR A 49 3.13 0.58 -14.72
N ARG A 50 3.12 -0.47 -15.55
CA ARG A 50 4.18 -1.48 -15.65
C ARG A 50 5.20 -1.18 -16.76
N THR A 51 4.92 -0.18 -17.59
CA THR A 51 5.77 0.32 -18.69
C THR A 51 6.17 1.77 -18.43
N ASP A 52 7.38 2.16 -18.83
CA ASP A 52 7.89 3.55 -18.86
C ASP A 52 7.64 4.41 -17.60
N THR A 53 7.55 3.76 -16.44
CA THR A 53 7.23 4.40 -15.16
C THR A 53 8.43 4.29 -14.21
N TRP A 54 8.69 5.33 -13.43
CA TRP A 54 9.71 5.29 -12.37
C TRP A 54 9.11 4.91 -11.02
N TYR A 55 9.73 3.94 -10.35
CA TYR A 55 9.26 3.46 -9.04
C TYR A 55 10.21 3.89 -7.94
N TYR A 56 9.67 4.65 -7.00
CA TYR A 56 10.41 5.11 -5.84
C TYR A 56 10.02 4.29 -4.63
N THR A 57 10.97 3.54 -4.09
CA THR A 57 10.75 2.72 -2.89
C THR A 57 11.82 3.02 -1.86
N ASP A 58 11.59 2.61 -0.61
CA ASP A 58 12.68 2.48 0.34
C ASP A 58 13.63 1.32 -0.07
N LYS A 59 14.75 1.17 0.63
CA LYS A 59 15.78 0.15 0.33
C LYS A 59 15.43 -1.26 0.85
N TRP A 60 14.15 -1.61 1.01
CA TRP A 60 13.76 -2.94 1.46
C TRP A 60 14.15 -4.04 0.45
N GLU A 61 14.63 -5.17 0.97
CA GLU A 61 15.15 -6.27 0.16
C GLU A 61 14.10 -6.90 -0.76
N ALA A 62 12.81 -6.91 -0.35
CA ALA A 62 11.75 -7.51 -1.15
C ALA A 62 11.53 -6.84 -2.51
N TYR A 63 11.99 -5.60 -2.69
CA TYR A 63 11.89 -4.90 -3.99
C TYR A 63 12.92 -5.38 -5.01
N ARG A 64 14.03 -5.99 -4.55
CA ARG A 64 15.08 -6.48 -5.45
C ARG A 64 14.54 -7.59 -6.34
N GLY A 65 14.60 -7.35 -7.66
CA GLY A 65 14.21 -8.31 -8.69
C GLY A 65 12.72 -8.30 -9.06
N VAL A 66 11.89 -7.44 -8.46
CA VAL A 66 10.48 -7.29 -8.88
C VAL A 66 10.32 -6.16 -9.88
N PHE A 67 10.95 -5.02 -9.63
CA PHE A 67 10.94 -3.89 -10.55
C PHE A 67 12.01 -4.04 -11.63
N PRO A 68 11.77 -3.54 -12.86
CA PRO A 68 12.82 -3.39 -13.85
C PRO A 68 13.97 -2.55 -13.28
N ALA A 69 15.21 -3.04 -13.40
CA ALA A 69 16.39 -2.40 -12.78
C ALA A 69 16.61 -0.96 -13.27
N THR A 70 16.26 -0.67 -14.51
CA THR A 70 16.36 0.66 -15.12
C THR A 70 15.34 1.66 -14.57
N ALA A 71 14.18 1.18 -14.12
CA ALA A 71 13.05 1.96 -13.62
C ALA A 71 13.05 2.15 -12.09
N HIS A 72 13.74 1.27 -11.36
CA HIS A 72 13.76 1.31 -9.90
C HIS A 72 14.67 2.44 -9.37
N ARG A 73 14.10 3.32 -8.54
CA ARG A 73 14.79 4.45 -7.90
C ARG A 73 14.73 4.27 -6.37
N PRO A 74 15.62 3.45 -5.78
CA PRO A 74 15.67 3.27 -4.33
C PRO A 74 16.07 4.57 -3.64
N SER A 75 15.18 5.09 -2.79
CA SER A 75 15.41 6.34 -2.09
C SER A 75 15.82 6.09 -0.64
N PRO A 76 16.96 6.64 -0.16
CA PRO A 76 17.32 6.53 1.25
C PRO A 76 16.33 7.29 2.13
N LYS A 77 16.18 6.84 3.38
CA LYS A 77 15.36 7.52 4.39
C LYS A 77 15.83 8.98 4.53
N GLY A 78 14.88 9.92 4.57
CA GLY A 78 15.16 11.36 4.72
C GLY A 78 15.17 12.16 3.42
N SER A 79 15.05 11.52 2.25
CA SER A 79 15.00 12.20 0.94
C SER A 79 13.67 12.91 0.63
N GLY A 80 12.66 12.77 1.50
CA GLY A 80 11.30 13.29 1.29
C GLY A 80 10.49 12.56 0.21
N GLN A 81 11.10 11.63 -0.52
CA GLN A 81 10.50 10.93 -1.66
C GLN A 81 9.36 9.98 -1.25
N THR A 82 9.36 9.48 -0.01
CA THR A 82 8.29 8.61 0.53
C THR A 82 7.24 9.36 1.34
N SER A 83 7.38 10.68 1.50
CA SER A 83 6.51 11.51 2.37
C SER A 83 5.03 11.43 1.98
N ILE A 84 4.73 11.35 0.68
CA ILE A 84 3.36 11.23 0.16
C ILE A 84 2.72 9.92 0.65
N VAL A 85 3.42 8.80 0.52
CA VAL A 85 2.93 7.48 0.95
C VAL A 85 2.75 7.43 2.47
N GLU A 86 3.65 8.07 3.22
CA GLU A 86 3.55 8.21 4.67
C GLU A 86 2.33 9.04 5.09
N ALA A 87 2.07 10.17 4.43
CA ALA A 87 0.89 11.01 4.66
C ALA A 87 -0.41 10.26 4.33
N ILE A 88 -0.45 9.53 3.22
CA ILE A 88 -1.60 8.69 2.85
C ILE A 88 -1.82 7.60 3.90
N ASN A 89 -0.77 6.89 4.33
CA ASN A 89 -0.88 5.89 5.40
C ASN A 89 -1.44 6.51 6.70
N CYS A 90 -1.05 7.74 7.04
CA CYS A 90 -1.61 8.45 8.19
C CYS A 90 -3.11 8.72 8.01
N SER A 91 -3.51 9.25 6.85
CA SER A 91 -4.91 9.55 6.53
C SER A 91 -5.79 8.29 6.55
N LEU A 92 -5.32 7.19 5.96
CA LEU A 92 -6.03 5.92 5.94
C LEU A 92 -6.25 5.36 7.36
N ARG A 93 -5.29 5.51 8.28
CA ARG A 93 -5.46 5.10 9.68
C ARG A 93 -6.54 5.89 10.42
N GLN A 94 -6.61 7.19 10.16
CA GLN A 94 -7.62 8.06 10.78
C GLN A 94 -9.03 7.71 10.29
N LYS A 95 -9.18 7.35 9.01
CA LYS A 95 -10.47 7.04 8.38
C LYS A 95 -10.91 5.59 8.53
N GLY A 96 -9.95 4.66 8.63
CA GLY A 96 -10.20 3.23 8.69
C GLY A 96 -9.84 2.66 10.06
N GLY A 97 -10.85 2.46 10.92
CA GLY A 97 -10.65 1.85 12.24
C GLY A 97 -9.95 0.48 12.16
N VAL A 98 -10.17 -0.29 11.10
CA VAL A 98 -9.50 -1.58 10.88
C VAL A 98 -7.99 -1.47 10.62
N LEU A 99 -7.46 -0.28 10.35
CA LEU A 99 -6.04 -0.02 10.11
C LEU A 99 -5.31 0.47 11.38
N VAL A 100 -6.02 0.54 12.52
CA VAL A 100 -5.52 1.06 13.80
C VAL A 100 -4.80 -0.02 14.62
N ARG A 101 -3.88 0.41 15.50
CA ARG A 101 -2.96 -0.43 16.26
C ARG A 101 -3.64 -1.54 17.09
N LYS A 102 -3.07 -2.74 16.95
CA LYS A 102 -3.03 -3.96 17.79
C LYS A 102 -4.33 -4.58 18.35
N SER A 103 -5.35 -3.86 18.79
CA SER A 103 -6.29 -4.50 19.74
C SER A 103 -7.77 -4.13 19.70
N CYS A 104 -8.20 -3.01 19.10
CA CYS A 104 -9.58 -2.54 19.29
C CYS A 104 -10.52 -2.78 18.11
N SER A 105 -10.01 -3.09 16.90
CA SER A 105 -10.81 -2.97 15.68
C SER A 105 -10.40 -3.92 14.54
N PHE A 106 -9.88 -5.10 14.85
CA PHE A 106 -9.55 -6.10 13.83
C PHE A 106 -10.81 -6.84 13.35
N SER A 107 -10.82 -7.25 12.08
CA SER A 107 -11.90 -8.07 11.54
C SER A 107 -11.58 -9.54 11.81
N ARG A 108 -12.57 -10.32 12.26
CA ARG A 108 -12.44 -11.79 12.38
C ARG A 108 -12.53 -12.51 11.03
N CYS A 109 -13.13 -11.84 10.03
CA CYS A 109 -13.27 -12.35 8.67
C CYS A 109 -12.34 -11.59 7.72
N GLU A 110 -11.54 -12.34 6.97
CA GLU A 110 -10.57 -11.80 6.00
C GLU A 110 -11.27 -11.05 4.86
N LYS A 111 -12.33 -11.63 4.30
CA LYS A 111 -13.14 -10.99 3.25
C LYS A 111 -13.67 -9.63 3.70
N MET A 112 -14.26 -9.56 4.90
CA MET A 112 -14.75 -8.30 5.46
C MET A 112 -13.62 -7.30 5.74
N HIS A 113 -12.44 -7.78 6.13
CA HIS A 113 -11.28 -6.94 6.33
C HIS A 113 -10.85 -6.28 5.01
N HIS A 114 -10.73 -7.10 3.96
CA HIS A 114 -10.40 -6.65 2.63
C HIS A 114 -11.41 -5.61 2.12
N THR A 115 -12.71 -5.90 2.19
CA THR A 115 -13.77 -4.97 1.77
C THR A 115 -13.72 -3.64 2.53
N ARG A 116 -13.48 -3.66 3.84
CA ARG A 116 -13.38 -2.41 4.62
C ARG A 116 -12.18 -1.57 4.20
N ILE A 117 -11.03 -2.19 3.92
CA ILE A 117 -9.85 -1.48 3.41
C ILE A 117 -10.14 -0.90 2.02
N GLN A 118 -10.75 -1.70 1.15
CA GLN A 118 -11.15 -1.28 -0.19
C GLN A 118 -12.03 -0.02 -0.14
N LEU A 119 -13.08 -0.01 0.69
CA LEU A 119 -13.97 1.16 0.83
C LEU A 119 -13.22 2.42 1.26
N VAL A 120 -12.25 2.31 2.18
CA VAL A 120 -11.47 3.48 2.65
C VAL A 120 -10.53 3.98 1.55
N ILE A 121 -9.96 3.08 0.75
CA ILE A 121 -9.11 3.42 -0.40
C ILE A 121 -9.94 4.06 -1.53
N ASP A 122 -11.10 3.50 -1.84
CA ASP A 122 -12.00 4.01 -2.88
C ASP A 122 -12.47 5.43 -2.51
N GLU A 123 -12.85 5.66 -1.25
CA GLU A 123 -13.20 6.98 -0.75
C GLU A 123 -12.02 7.96 -0.78
N HIS A 124 -10.80 7.51 -0.49
CA HIS A 124 -9.59 8.34 -0.65
C HIS A 124 -9.40 8.77 -2.10
N ASN A 125 -9.49 7.82 -3.04
CA ASN A 125 -9.35 8.09 -4.47
C ASN A 125 -10.48 8.97 -5.01
N ARG A 126 -11.72 8.78 -4.56
CA ARG A 126 -12.89 9.57 -4.98
C ARG A 126 -12.72 11.05 -4.65
N ARG A 127 -12.16 11.38 -3.47
CA ARG A 127 -11.91 12.78 -3.06
C ARG A 127 -10.86 13.50 -3.92
N LEU A 128 -10.05 12.77 -4.67
CA LEU A 128 -8.99 13.32 -5.52
C LEU A 128 -9.48 13.57 -6.96
N THR A 129 -10.64 13.05 -7.34
CA THR A 129 -11.27 13.32 -8.63
C THR A 129 -12.30 14.43 -8.43
N PRO A 130 -12.11 15.64 -9.00
CA PRO A 130 -13.17 16.64 -9.03
C PRO A 130 -14.34 16.09 -9.85
N THR A 131 -15.56 16.17 -9.29
CA THR A 131 -16.82 15.88 -9.99
C THR A 131 -17.09 16.90 -11.09
#